data_AF-A0A0L6UD33-F1
#
_entry.id   AF-A0A0L6UD33-F1
#
_cell.length_a   1.000
_cell.length_b   1.000
_cell.length_c   1.000
_cell.angle_alpha   90.00
_cell.angle_beta   90.00
_cell.angle_gamma   90.00
#
_symmetry.space_group_name_H-M   'P 1'
#
loop_
_entity.id
_entity.type
_entity.pdbx_description
1 polymer ?
#
loop_
_entity_poly.entity_id
_entity_poly.type
_entity_poly.pdbx_seq_one_letter_code
_entity_poly.pdbx_strand_id
1 'polypeptide(L)'
;MDQKPATTTTATEMDKLSGTILKTAIEAIPLLTMDNFTLWRNRVKNLLNLQELRKPLTDPKGVLTAFQDVQLRTVLTSKLDPSIHNNVINHQNEKDSRLIWALIMEFFASSQPSNQA
;
A
#
# COMPACT_ATOMS: atom_id res chain seq x y z
N MET A 1 -12.17 47.06 12.13
CA MET A 1 -12.87 45.78 12.37
C MET A 1 -12.23 44.82 11.41
N ASP A 2 -11.16 44.18 11.86
CA ASP A 2 -10.26 43.43 10.98
C ASP A 2 -10.27 41.99 11.45
N GLN A 3 -11.20 41.21 10.91
CA GLN A 3 -11.19 39.75 11.05
C GLN A 3 -10.81 39.13 9.70
N LYS A 4 -9.69 38.39 9.67
CA LYS A 4 -9.48 37.06 9.07
C LYS A 4 -8.03 36.60 9.37
N PRO A 5 -7.75 35.36 9.83
CA PRO A 5 -7.97 34.12 9.08
C PRO A 5 -8.46 32.92 9.90
N ALA A 6 -9.77 32.67 9.89
CA ALA A 6 -10.33 31.40 10.33
C ALA A 6 -10.00 30.22 9.37
N THR A 7 -9.68 30.51 8.11
CA THR A 7 -9.47 29.49 7.06
C THR A 7 -8.13 28.74 7.14
N THR A 8 -7.11 29.32 7.77
CA THR A 8 -5.77 28.70 7.83
C THR A 8 -5.66 27.65 8.94
N THR A 9 -6.37 27.87 10.06
CA THR A 9 -6.37 26.96 11.21
C THR A 9 -7.04 25.63 10.87
N THR A 10 -8.22 25.67 10.23
CA THR A 10 -8.98 24.47 9.86
C THR A 10 -8.27 23.60 8.82
N ALA A 11 -7.58 24.20 7.85
CA ALA A 11 -6.80 23.45 6.86
C ALA A 11 -5.63 22.70 7.52
N THR A 12 -4.91 23.37 8.42
CA THR A 12 -3.80 22.78 9.17
C THR A 12 -4.25 21.62 10.07
N GLU A 13 -5.43 21.73 10.68
CA GLU A 13 -6.03 20.66 11.49
C GLU A 13 -6.42 19.45 10.65
N MET A 14 -7.02 19.67 9.47
CA MET A 14 -7.39 18.60 8.54
C MET A 14 -6.16 17.88 7.95
N ASP A 15 -5.08 18.61 7.66
CA ASP A 15 -3.82 18.01 7.19
C ASP A 15 -3.19 17.15 8.29
N LYS A 16 -3.19 17.64 9.54
CA LYS A 16 -2.71 16.87 10.70
C LYS A 16 -3.54 15.60 10.94
N LEU A 17 -4.87 15.71 10.83
CA LEU A 17 -5.78 14.58 10.94
C LEU A 17 -5.52 13.55 9.82
N SER A 18 -5.35 14.02 8.59
CA SER A 18 -5.04 13.17 7.42
C SER A 18 -3.73 12.42 7.61
N GLY A 19 -2.68 13.10 8.06
CA GLY A 19 -1.39 12.48 8.39
C GLY A 19 -1.51 11.43 9.50
N THR A 20 -2.34 11.69 10.52
CA THR A 20 -2.58 10.75 11.62
C THR A 20 -3.32 9.50 11.15
N ILE A 21 -4.38 9.67 10.36
CA ILE A 21 -5.15 8.57 9.76
C ILE A 21 -4.24 7.72 8.86
N LEU A 22 -3.39 8.36 8.05
CA LEU A 22 -2.46 7.67 7.17
C LEU A 22 -1.46 6.82 7.98
N LYS A 23 -0.88 7.41 9.03
CA LYS A 23 0.03 6.69 9.94
C LYS A 23 -0.66 5.48 10.58
N THR A 24 -1.86 5.67 11.13
CA THR A 24 -2.65 4.59 11.73
C THR A 24 -2.97 3.48 10.72
N ALA A 25 -3.28 3.83 9.46
CA ALA A 25 -3.53 2.85 8.41
C ALA A 25 -2.28 2.01 8.09
N ILE A 26 -1.09 2.63 8.04
CA ILE A 26 0.18 1.93 7.81
C ILE A 26 0.53 0.99 8.97
N GLU A 27 0.36 1.45 10.21
CA GLU A 27 0.61 0.64 11.42
C GLU A 27 -0.33 -0.56 11.51
N ALA A 28 -1.58 -0.41 11.07
CA ALA A 28 -2.58 -1.48 11.06
C ALA A 28 -2.38 -2.55 9.98
N ILE A 29 -1.44 -2.37 9.04
CA ILE A 29 -1.08 -3.42 8.07
C ILE A 29 -0.22 -4.47 8.81
N PRO A 30 -0.68 -5.73 8.91
CA PRO A 30 0.11 -6.78 9.53
C PRO A 30 1.33 -7.15 8.66
N LEU A 31 2.28 -7.88 9.21
CA LEU A 31 3.28 -8.59 8.41
C LEU A 31 2.56 -9.65 7.57
N LEU A 32 2.79 -9.70 6.25
CA LEU A 32 2.15 -10.65 5.36
C LEU A 32 2.73 -12.06 5.58
N THR A 33 1.86 -13.02 5.88
CA THR A 33 2.19 -14.44 6.01
C THR A 33 1.25 -15.26 5.13
N MET A 34 1.48 -16.58 5.05
CA MET A 34 0.61 -17.50 4.29
C MET A 34 -0.86 -17.46 4.75
N ASP A 35 -1.10 -17.21 6.04
CA ASP A 35 -2.43 -17.36 6.66
C ASP A 35 -3.27 -16.08 6.68
N ASN A 36 -2.66 -14.91 6.43
CA ASN A 36 -3.32 -13.62 6.67
C ASN A 36 -3.52 -12.76 5.40
N PHE A 37 -3.30 -13.33 4.21
CA PHE A 37 -3.33 -12.61 2.94
C PHE A 37 -4.59 -11.76 2.73
N THR A 38 -5.78 -12.31 2.98
CA THR A 38 -7.04 -11.57 2.79
C THR A 38 -7.09 -10.32 3.69
N LEU A 39 -6.67 -10.44 4.95
CA LEU A 39 -6.62 -9.32 5.88
C LEU A 39 -5.58 -8.30 5.43
N TRP A 40 -4.36 -8.75 5.13
CA TRP A 40 -3.28 -7.89 4.66
C TRP A 40 -3.69 -7.10 3.41
N ARG A 41 -4.24 -7.79 2.40
CA ARG A 41 -4.70 -7.19 1.14
C ARG A 41 -5.76 -6.13 1.36
N ASN A 42 -6.69 -6.36 2.29
CA ASN A 42 -7.73 -5.39 2.62
C ASN A 42 -7.14 -4.16 3.31
N ARG A 43 -6.17 -4.32 4.22
CA ARG A 43 -5.48 -3.20 4.88
C ARG A 43 -4.68 -2.36 3.88
N VAL A 44 -3.94 -2.98 2.97
CA VAL A 44 -3.20 -2.27 1.92
C VAL A 44 -4.15 -1.56 0.96
N LYS A 45 -5.25 -2.19 0.53
CA LYS A 45 -6.26 -1.52 -0.32
C LYS A 45 -6.88 -0.30 0.36
N ASN A 46 -7.12 -0.36 1.67
CA ASN A 46 -7.62 0.80 2.42
C ASN A 46 -6.60 1.93 2.43
N LEU A 47 -5.31 1.64 2.67
CA LEU A 47 -4.23 2.63 2.55
C LEU A 47 -4.21 3.28 1.16
N LEU A 48 -4.30 2.48 0.10
CA LEU A 48 -4.31 2.97 -1.27
C LEU A 48 -5.52 3.87 -1.57
N ASN A 49 -6.70 3.55 -1.03
CA ASN A 49 -7.89 4.38 -1.19
C ASN A 49 -7.73 5.73 -0.48
N LEU A 50 -7.10 5.77 0.70
CA LEU A 50 -6.82 7.02 1.43
C LEU A 50 -5.87 7.96 0.68
N GLN A 51 -5.12 7.45 -0.28
CA GLN A 51 -4.13 8.20 -1.07
C GLN A 51 -4.50 8.28 -2.55
N GLU A 52 -5.68 7.75 -2.94
CA GLU A 52 -6.12 7.63 -4.34
C GLU A 52 -5.17 6.83 -5.24
N LEU A 53 -4.33 5.97 -4.66
CA LEU A 53 -3.29 5.20 -5.36
C LEU A 53 -3.76 3.82 -5.83
N ARG A 54 -5.02 3.45 -5.58
CA ARG A 54 -5.53 2.12 -5.95
C ARG A 54 -5.45 1.88 -7.46
N LYS A 55 -6.08 2.75 -8.26
CA LYS A 55 -6.04 2.64 -9.73
C LYS A 55 -4.62 2.79 -10.30
N PRO A 56 -3.83 3.82 -9.88
CA PRO A 56 -2.43 3.93 -10.27
C PRO A 56 -1.59 2.67 -10.09
N LEU A 57 -1.79 1.96 -8.97
CA LEU A 57 -1.06 0.73 -8.68
C LEU A 57 -1.60 -0.48 -9.46
N THR A 58 -2.93 -0.67 -9.51
CA THR A 58 -3.53 -1.95 -9.93
C THR A 58 -3.99 -2.01 -11.39
N ASP A 59 -4.29 -0.87 -12.01
CA ASP A 59 -4.79 -0.89 -13.38
C ASP A 59 -3.64 -1.17 -14.36
N PRO A 60 -3.86 -1.89 -15.48
CA PRO A 60 -2.80 -2.15 -16.47
C PRO A 60 -2.16 -0.87 -17.01
N LYS A 61 -2.96 0.20 -17.14
CA LYS A 61 -2.55 1.53 -17.59
C LYS A 61 -2.31 2.52 -16.44
N GLY A 62 -2.30 2.05 -15.19
CA GLY A 62 -2.01 2.87 -14.02
C GLY A 62 -0.59 3.46 -14.10
N VAL A 63 -0.44 4.70 -13.66
CA VAL A 63 0.84 5.42 -13.65
C VAL A 63 1.09 5.96 -12.26
N LEU A 64 2.27 5.67 -11.71
CA LEU A 64 2.77 6.22 -10.46
C LEU A 64 3.83 7.27 -10.76
N THR A 65 3.86 8.35 -9.99
CA THR A 65 5.04 9.20 -9.92
C THR A 65 6.19 8.45 -9.24
N ALA A 66 7.44 8.87 -9.48
CA ALA A 66 8.60 8.28 -8.82
C ALA A 66 8.51 8.32 -7.28
N PHE A 67 7.95 9.40 -6.72
CA PHE A 67 7.75 9.52 -5.29
C PHE A 67 6.71 8.52 -4.76
N GLN A 68 5.57 8.39 -5.45
CA GLN A 68 4.54 7.41 -5.08
C GLN A 68 5.07 5.98 -5.18
N ASP A 69 5.83 5.65 -6.22
CA ASP A 69 6.44 4.34 -6.36
C ASP A 69 7.36 4.00 -5.17
N VAL A 70 8.25 4.93 -4.80
CA VAL A 70 9.15 4.76 -3.65
C VAL A 70 8.36 4.57 -2.34
N GLN A 71 7.30 5.35 -2.12
CA GLN A 71 6.48 5.22 -0.91
C GLN A 71 5.75 3.88 -0.86
N LEU A 72 5.13 3.47 -1.96
CA LEU A 72 4.42 2.19 -2.03
C LEU A 72 5.38 1.00 -1.88
N ARG A 73 6.54 1.04 -2.54
CA ARG A 73 7.59 0.03 -2.37
C ARG A 73 7.97 -0.10 -0.90
N THR A 74 8.23 1.02 -0.23
CA THR A 74 8.62 1.03 1.19
C THR A 74 7.56 0.38 2.08
N VAL A 75 6.29 0.68 1.87
CA VAL A 75 5.20 0.05 2.64
C VAL A 75 5.07 -1.44 2.31
N LEU A 76 5.10 -1.81 1.03
CA LEU A 76 4.92 -3.20 0.61
C LEU A 76 6.04 -4.08 1.16
N THR A 77 7.31 -3.69 0.98
CA THR A 77 8.45 -4.52 1.38
C THR A 77 8.63 -4.59 2.90
N SER A 78 8.33 -3.51 3.64
CA SER A 78 8.39 -3.51 5.11
C SER A 78 7.33 -4.39 5.77
N LYS A 79 6.32 -4.83 5.02
CA LYS A 79 5.21 -5.66 5.49
C LYS A 79 5.23 -7.07 4.89
N LEU A 80 6.39 -7.54 4.43
CA LEU A 80 6.60 -8.93 4.01
C LEU A 80 7.30 -9.72 5.11
N ASP A 81 6.76 -10.88 5.45
CA ASP A 81 7.49 -11.83 6.28
C ASP A 81 8.76 -12.31 5.54
N PRO A 82 9.91 -12.46 6.21
CA PRO A 82 11.13 -12.93 5.57
C PRO A 82 10.98 -14.26 4.84
N SER A 83 10.10 -15.16 5.32
CA SER A 83 9.84 -16.47 4.69
C SER A 83 9.18 -16.35 3.31
N ILE A 84 8.42 -15.28 3.05
CA ILE A 84 7.78 -15.04 1.75
C ILE A 84 8.56 -14.08 0.87
N HIS A 85 9.50 -13.30 1.42
CA HIS A 85 10.20 -12.22 0.74
C HIS A 85 10.82 -12.67 -0.60
N ASN A 86 11.57 -13.78 -0.58
CA ASN A 86 12.27 -14.28 -1.77
C ASN A 86 11.34 -14.90 -2.84
N ASN A 87 10.08 -15.18 -2.49
CA ASN A 87 9.10 -15.68 -3.46
C ASN A 87 8.47 -14.54 -4.27
N VAL A 88 8.46 -13.33 -3.73
CA VAL A 88 7.74 -12.19 -4.33
C VAL A 88 8.64 -11.00 -4.65
N ILE A 89 9.89 -10.96 -4.16
CA ILE A 89 10.89 -9.91 -4.45
C ILE A 89 12.09 -10.52 -5.17
N ASN A 90 12.52 -9.90 -6.26
CA ASN A 90 13.71 -10.25 -7.03
C ASN A 90 14.35 -9.01 -7.67
N HIS A 91 15.53 -9.16 -8.28
CA HIS A 91 16.26 -8.05 -8.91
C HIS A 91 15.49 -7.34 -10.03
N GLN A 92 14.49 -7.98 -10.62
CA GLN A 92 13.68 -7.40 -11.71
C GLN A 92 12.56 -6.50 -11.16
N ASN A 93 12.02 -6.82 -9.98
CA ASN A 93 10.86 -6.12 -9.43
C ASN A 93 11.19 -5.23 -8.21
N GLU A 94 12.37 -5.36 -7.60
CA GLU A 94 12.68 -4.71 -6.32
C GLU A 94 12.59 -3.17 -6.37
N LYS A 95 12.52 -2.59 -7.57
CA LYS A 95 12.40 -1.14 -7.80
C LYS A 95 11.07 -0.71 -8.42
N ASP A 96 10.09 -1.61 -8.51
CA ASP A 96 8.79 -1.36 -9.14
C ASP A 96 7.65 -1.85 -8.23
N SER A 97 6.94 -0.90 -7.63
CA SER A 97 5.85 -1.19 -6.69
C SER A 97 4.67 -1.91 -7.36
N ARG A 98 4.42 -1.69 -8.65
CA ARG A 98 3.34 -2.35 -9.40
C ARG A 98 3.69 -3.82 -9.63
N LEU A 99 4.93 -4.11 -10.01
CA LEU A 99 5.40 -5.49 -10.18
C LEU A 99 5.43 -6.24 -8.84
N ILE A 100 5.88 -5.60 -7.76
CA ILE A 100 5.82 -6.19 -6.41
C ILE A 100 4.38 -6.53 -6.03
N TRP A 101 3.45 -5.58 -6.18
CA TRP A 101 2.04 -5.82 -5.89
C TRP A 101 1.48 -6.99 -6.72
N ALA A 102 1.75 -7.01 -8.02
CA ALA A 102 1.27 -8.07 -8.92
C ALA A 102 1.77 -9.45 -8.49
N LEU A 103 3.07 -9.58 -8.20
CA LEU A 103 3.66 -10.86 -7.79
C LEU A 103 3.19 -11.33 -6.43
N ILE A 104 2.93 -10.42 -5.48
CA ILE A 104 2.26 -10.79 -4.22
C ILE A 104 0.86 -11.34 -4.52
N MET A 105 0.07 -10.68 -5.38
CA MET A 105 -1.28 -11.16 -5.71
C MET A 105 -1.24 -12.52 -6.42
N GLU A 106 -0.30 -12.72 -7.34
CA GLU A 106 -0.12 -13.95 -8.10
C GLU A 106 0.31 -15.12 -7.20
N PHE A 107 1.34 -14.93 -6.37
CA PHE A 107 1.86 -15.95 -5.45
C PHE A 107 0.77 -16.48 -4.50
N PHE A 108 -0.07 -15.59 -3.97
CA PHE A 108 -1.16 -15.99 -3.09
C PHE A 108 -2.40 -16.51 -3.82
N ALA A 109 -2.59 -16.18 -5.10
CA ALA A 109 -3.59 -16.81 -5.94
C ALA A 109 -3.18 -18.25 -6.29
N SER A 110 -1.92 -18.49 -6.67
CA SER A 110 -1.40 -19.83 -6.99
C SER A 110 -1.33 -20.75 -5.76
N SER A 111 -1.18 -20.18 -4.57
CA SER A 111 -1.13 -20.93 -3.31
C SER A 111 -2.50 -21.36 -2.78
N GLN A 112 -3.60 -20.99 -3.44
CA GLN A 112 -4.94 -21.44 -3.05
C GLN A 112 -5.11 -22.94 -3.38
N PRO A 113 -5.69 -23.75 -2.48
CA PRO A 113 -5.91 -25.19 -2.71
C PRO A 113 -6.69 -25.47 -3.99
N SER A 114 -7.65 -24.61 -4.35
CA SER A 114 -8.47 -24.74 -5.56
C SER A 114 -7.69 -24.58 -6.87
N ASN A 115 -6.48 -24.01 -6.82
CA ASN A 115 -5.62 -23.76 -7.98
C ASN A 115 -4.43 -24.75 -8.06
N GLN A 116 -4.35 -25.73 -7.15
CA GLN A 116 -3.33 -26.79 -7.13
C GLN A 116 -3.82 -28.11 -7.77
N ALA A 117 -4.92 -28.07 -8.54
CA ALA A 117 -5.57 -29.24 -9.15
C ALA A 117 -4.83 -29.79 -10.38
#